data_AF-A0A132AKA3-F1
#
_entry.id   AF-A0A132AKA3-F1
#
_cell.length_a   1.000
_cell.length_b   1.000
_cell.length_c   1.000
_cell.angle_alpha   90.00
_cell.angle_beta   90.00
_cell.angle_gamma   90.00
#
_symmetry.space_group_name_H-M   'P 1'
#
loop_
_entity.id
_entity.type
_entity.pdbx_description
1 polymer ?
#
loop_
_entity_poly.entity_id
_entity_poly.type
_entity_poly.pdbx_seq_one_letter_code
_entity_poly.pdbx_strand_id
1 'polypeptide(L)'
;MKGVPDAPKCGFSNAVVQILRMHGASFEAHNVLESDNLRKAIKDFTSWPTIPQIFFDGEFIGGCDILLEKHQNGELIDDLKKIGIKSKILTQHEGDQNE
;
A
#
# COMPACT_ATOMS: atom_id res chain seq x y z
N MET A 1 5.20 3.69 7.22
CA MET A 1 4.00 4.57 7.33
C MET A 1 4.11 5.47 8.57
N LYS A 2 3.18 6.43 8.79
CA LYS A 2 3.11 7.23 10.03
C LYS A 2 2.05 6.63 10.98
N GLY A 3 2.48 6.11 12.13
CA GLY A 3 1.65 5.29 13.02
C GLY A 3 1.69 3.81 12.64
N VAL A 4 0.70 3.05 13.10
CA VAL A 4 0.55 1.61 12.82
C VAL A 4 -0.77 1.35 12.08
N PRO A 5 -0.96 0.20 11.40
CA PRO A 5 -2.16 -0.06 10.60
C PRO A 5 -3.48 0.07 11.36
N ASP A 6 -3.50 -0.26 12.65
CA ASP A 6 -4.69 -0.16 13.49
C ASP A 6 -4.92 1.23 14.07
N ALA A 7 -3.89 2.08 14.09
CA ALA A 7 -3.95 3.45 14.59
C ALA A 7 -3.06 4.38 13.73
N PRO A 8 -3.42 4.60 12.45
CA PRO A 8 -2.65 5.48 11.57
C PRO A 8 -2.70 6.93 12.08
N LYS A 9 -1.58 7.63 11.98
CA LYS A 9 -1.42 9.01 12.49
C LYS A 9 -1.39 10.06 11.37
N CYS A 10 -1.73 9.67 10.15
CA CYS A 10 -1.73 10.53 8.96
C CYS A 10 -2.74 10.02 7.93
N GLY A 11 -3.52 10.93 7.33
CA GLY A 11 -4.54 10.59 6.33
C GLY A 11 -4.00 9.77 5.15
N PHE A 12 -2.83 10.13 4.61
CA PHE A 12 -2.18 9.36 3.54
C PHE A 12 -1.77 7.95 3.98
N SER A 13 -1.30 7.79 5.21
CA SER A 13 -0.98 6.46 5.75
C SER A 13 -2.25 5.63 5.96
N ASN A 14 -3.35 6.26 6.40
CA ASN A 14 -4.64 5.59 6.50
C ASN A 14 -5.15 5.14 5.12
N ALA A 15 -5.08 6.01 4.11
CA ALA A 15 -5.52 5.68 2.74
C ALA A 15 -4.82 4.43 2.20
N VAL A 16 -3.48 4.34 2.33
CA VAL A 16 -2.71 3.15 1.93
C VAL A 16 -3.18 1.89 2.66
N VAL A 17 -3.39 1.98 3.99
CA VAL A 17 -3.87 0.85 4.79
C VAL A 17 -5.25 0.39 4.33
N GLN A 18 -6.17 1.31 4.04
CA GLN A 18 -7.52 0.97 3.58
C GLN A 18 -7.48 0.30 2.20
N ILE A 19 -6.70 0.82 1.26
CA ILE A 19 -6.56 0.22 -0.08
C ILE A 19 -6.07 -1.23 0.04
N LEU A 20 -4.98 -1.47 0.77
CA LEU A 20 -4.43 -2.82 0.93
C LEU A 20 -5.43 -3.78 1.61
N ARG A 21 -6.19 -3.28 2.60
CA ARG A 21 -7.28 -4.05 3.25
C ARG A 21 -8.43 -4.37 2.30
N MET A 22 -8.84 -3.44 1.44
CA MET A 22 -9.88 -3.69 0.42
C MET A 22 -9.45 -4.78 -0.56
N HIS A 23 -8.19 -4.76 -0.99
CA HIS A 23 -7.61 -5.83 -1.81
C HIS A 23 -7.42 -7.14 -1.02
N GLY A 24 -7.57 -7.13 0.31
CA GLY A 24 -7.31 -8.29 1.16
C GLY A 24 -5.85 -8.72 1.18
N ALA A 25 -4.93 -7.80 0.84
CA ALA A 25 -3.51 -8.07 0.83
C ALA A 25 -2.96 -8.13 2.26
N SER A 26 -2.16 -9.16 2.56
CA SER A 26 -1.34 -9.19 3.77
C SER A 26 -0.13 -8.27 3.58
N PHE A 27 0.20 -7.48 4.60
CA PHE A 27 1.34 -6.57 4.56
C PHE A 27 1.96 -6.38 5.95
N GLU A 28 3.25 -6.07 5.97
CA GLU A 28 3.94 -5.56 7.15
C GLU A 28 4.01 -4.03 7.10
N ALA A 29 4.03 -3.39 8.27
CA ALA A 29 4.10 -1.95 8.37
C ALA A 29 5.13 -1.51 9.41
N HIS A 30 6.07 -0.68 8.99
CA HIS A 30 7.03 -0.03 9.88
C HIS A 30 6.60 1.40 10.20
N ASN A 31 6.55 1.74 11.49
CA ASN A 31 6.18 3.07 11.98
C ASN A 31 7.40 3.99 12.00
N VAL A 32 7.48 4.93 11.06
CA VAL A 32 8.62 5.86 10.99
C VAL A 32 8.60 6.92 12.09
N LEU A 33 7.53 7.02 12.89
CA LEU A 33 7.46 7.97 14.00
C LEU A 33 8.20 7.47 15.24
N GLU A 34 8.54 6.18 15.31
CA GLU A 34 9.27 5.59 16.43
C GLU A 34 10.79 5.82 16.33
N SER A 35 11.29 6.21 15.16
CA SER A 35 12.73 6.43 14.94
C SER A 35 12.97 7.45 13.84
N ASP A 36 13.59 8.58 14.20
CA ASP A 36 14.02 9.59 13.22
C ASP A 36 15.10 9.04 12.27
N ASN A 37 15.92 8.11 12.73
CA ASN A 37 16.91 7.43 11.89
C ASN A 37 16.21 6.60 10.80
N LEU A 38 15.19 5.81 11.16
CA LEU A 38 14.39 5.07 10.18
C LEU A 38 13.72 6.02 9.19
N ARG A 39 13.12 7.11 9.70
CA ARG A 39 12.43 8.12 8.89
C ARG A 39 13.34 8.80 7.87
N LYS A 40 14.59 9.07 8.24
CA LYS A 40 15.58 9.67 7.34
C LYS A 40 16.11 8.62 6.35
N ALA A 41 16.56 7.48 6.87
CA ALA A 41 17.16 6.41 6.06
C ALA A 41 16.25 5.94 4.93
N ILE A 42 14.94 5.78 5.19
CA ILE A 42 14.01 5.30 4.17
C ILE A 42 13.82 6.32 3.03
N LYS A 43 13.88 7.62 3.31
CA LYS A 43 13.80 8.67 2.28
C LYS A 43 15.04 8.70 1.41
N ASP A 44 16.21 8.57 2.05
CA ASP A 44 17.50 8.56 1.37
C ASP A 44 17.63 7.30 0.51
N PHE A 45 17.23 6.13 1.03
CA PHE A 45 17.27 4.85 0.33
C PHE A 45 16.47 4.85 -0.98
N THR A 46 15.24 5.36 -0.97
CA THR A 46 14.38 5.40 -2.16
C THR A 46 14.53 6.67 -2.98
N SER A 47 15.36 7.63 -2.52
CA SER A 47 15.38 9.00 -3.05
C SER A 47 13.98 9.64 -3.12
N TRP A 48 13.12 9.33 -2.13
CA TRP A 48 11.71 9.76 -2.11
C TRP A 48 11.37 10.55 -0.84
N PRO A 49 10.83 11.79 -0.94
CA PRO A 49 10.78 12.70 0.20
C PRO A 49 9.62 12.46 1.17
N THR A 50 8.58 11.72 0.76
CA THR A 50 7.30 11.60 1.49
C THR A 50 7.06 10.22 2.09
N ILE A 51 6.11 10.17 3.02
CA ILE A 51 5.63 8.97 3.72
C ILE A 51 4.10 9.01 3.67
N PRO A 52 3.39 7.89 3.40
CA PRO A 52 3.87 6.51 3.31
C PRO A 52 4.68 6.20 2.04
N GLN A 53 5.52 5.17 2.13
CA GLN A 53 6.21 4.52 1.00
C GLN A 53 5.79 3.05 0.97
N ILE A 54 5.59 2.51 -0.22
CA ILE A 54 5.11 1.15 -0.47
C ILE A 54 6.18 0.37 -1.22
N PHE A 55 6.38 -0.88 -0.80
CA PHE A 55 7.30 -1.83 -1.43
C PHE A 55 6.58 -3.15 -1.70
N PHE A 56 6.84 -3.75 -2.86
CA PHE A 56 6.40 -5.11 -3.21
C PHE A 56 7.64 -5.94 -3.50
N ASP A 57 7.78 -7.08 -2.81
CA ASP A 57 8.94 -7.98 -2.94
C ASP A 57 10.31 -7.26 -2.84
N GLY A 58 10.38 -6.24 -1.96
CA GLY A 58 11.58 -5.42 -1.77
C GLY A 58 11.78 -4.29 -2.79
N GLU A 59 10.98 -4.23 -3.85
CA GLU A 59 11.02 -3.16 -4.85
C GLU A 59 10.16 -1.96 -4.45
N PHE A 60 10.70 -0.75 -4.62
CA PHE A 60 9.98 0.48 -4.31
C PHE A 60 8.92 0.78 -5.38
N ILE A 61 7.66 0.90 -4.94
CA ILE A 61 6.51 1.15 -5.82
C ILE A 61 6.14 2.63 -5.87
N GLY A 62 6.19 3.31 -4.73
CA GLY A 62 5.80 4.72 -4.67
C GLY A 62 5.20 5.16 -3.35
N GLY A 63 4.53 6.31 -3.39
CA GLY A 63 3.78 6.88 -2.27
C GLY A 63 2.28 6.61 -2.33
N CYS A 64 1.52 7.31 -1.49
CA CYS A 64 0.06 7.18 -1.40
C CYS A 64 -0.65 7.42 -2.73
N ASP A 65 -0.28 8.48 -3.46
CA ASP A 65 -0.97 8.89 -4.69
C ASP A 65 -0.82 7.85 -5.80
N ILE A 66 0.40 7.29 -5.95
CA ILE A 66 0.70 6.23 -6.92
C ILE A 66 -0.09 4.96 -6.59
N LEU A 67 -0.16 4.58 -5.31
CA LEU A 67 -0.95 3.41 -4.91
C LEU A 67 -2.45 3.62 -5.18
N LEU A 68 -2.95 4.85 -4.93
CA LEU A 68 -4.33 5.21 -5.20
C LEU A 68 -4.65 5.17 -6.70
N GLU A 69 -3.75 5.69 -7.54
CA GLU A 69 -3.88 5.63 -9.00
C GLU A 69 -3.91 4.18 -9.50
N LYS A 70 -2.95 3.36 -9.04
CA LYS A 70 -2.89 1.91 -9.36
C LYS A 70 -4.15 1.16 -8.88
N HIS A 71 -4.73 1.57 -7.76
CA HIS A 71 -6.00 1.03 -7.28
C HIS A 71 -7.15 1.40 -8.22
N GLN A 72 -7.25 2.68 -8.61
CA GLN A 72 -8.35 3.19 -9.44
C GLN A 72 -8.30 2.67 -10.88
N ASN A 73 -7.11 2.52 -11.45
CA ASN A 73 -6.94 2.05 -12.83
C ASN A 73 -6.90 0.50 -12.94
N GLY A 74 -6.94 -0.23 -11.81
CA GLY A 74 -6.91 -1.69 -11.75
C GLY A 74 -5.52 -2.32 -11.78
N GLU A 75 -4.47 -1.56 -12.06
CA GLU A 75 -3.08 -2.05 -12.18
C GLU A 75 -2.55 -2.68 -10.89
N LEU A 76 -3.03 -2.19 -9.73
CA LEU A 76 -2.67 -2.75 -8.42
C LEU A 76 -3.04 -4.24 -8.32
N ILE A 77 -4.11 -4.67 -8.99
CA ILE A 77 -4.51 -6.07 -9.00
C ILE A 77 -3.46 -6.94 -9.68
N ASP A 78 -2.93 -6.49 -10.82
CA ASP A 78 -1.89 -7.19 -11.55
C ASP A 78 -0.57 -7.18 -10.80
N ASP A 79 -0.22 -6.06 -10.16
CA ASP A 79 0.99 -5.96 -9.34
C ASP A 79 0.93 -6.92 -8.14
N LEU A 80 -0.19 -6.98 -7.43
CA LEU A 80 -0.40 -7.94 -6.35
C LEU A 80 -0.33 -9.39 -6.86
N LYS A 81 -0.91 -9.67 -8.03
CA LYS A 81 -0.88 -11.00 -8.64
C LYS A 81 0.54 -11.45 -8.99
N LYS A 82 1.39 -10.55 -9.49
CA LYS A 82 2.81 -10.85 -9.80
C LYS A 82 3.57 -11.33 -8.58
N ILE A 83 3.27 -10.78 -7.40
CA ILE A 83 3.88 -11.18 -6.12
C ILE A 83 3.10 -12.30 -5.38
N GLY A 84 2.16 -12.97 -6.07
CA GLY A 84 1.43 -14.12 -5.52
C GLY A 84 0.25 -13.77 -4.60
N ILE A 85 -0.17 -12.51 -4.53
CA ILE A 85 -1.32 -12.06 -3.72
C ILE A 85 -2.57 -11.97 -4.61
N LYS A 86 -3.61 -12.75 -4.30
CA LYS A 86 -4.90 -12.66 -5.00
C LYS A 86 -5.77 -11.55 -4.38
N SER A 87 -6.04 -10.51 -5.16
CA SER A 87 -6.94 -9.41 -4.78
C SER A 87 -8.38 -9.90 -4.54
N LYS A 88 -8.97 -9.51 -3.41
CA LYS A 88 -10.38 -9.79 -3.07
C LYS A 88 -11.40 -8.98 -3.89
N ILE A 89 -10.96 -7.87 -4.49
CA ILE A 89 -11.85 -7.05 -5.33
C ILE A 89 -12.24 -7.80 -6.61
N LEU A 90 -11.34 -8.63 -7.17
CA LEU A 90 -11.67 -9.46 -8.33
C LEU A 90 -12.78 -10.49 -8.03
N THR A 91 -12.82 -11.03 -6.80
CA THR A 91 -13.82 -12.03 -6.42
C THR A 91 -15.22 -11.44 -6.18
N GLN A 92 -15.37 -10.12 -6.17
CA GLN A 92 -16.66 -9.44 -6.02
C GLN A 92 -17.31 -9.09 -7.37
N HIS A 93 -16.52 -8.97 -8.45
CA HIS A 93 -17.05 -8.66 -9.79
C HIS A 93 -17.52 -9.88 -10.60
N GLU A 94 -17.14 -11.10 -10.21
CA GLU A 94 -17.64 -12.34 -10.84
C GLU A 94 -19.05 -12.73 -10.36
N GLY A 95 -19.60 -12.04 -9.35
CA GLY A 95 -20.94 -12.31 -8.78
C GLY A 95 -22.09 -11.50 -9.39
N ASP A 96 -21.80 -10.38 -10.05
CA ASP A 96 -22.82 -9.38 -10.45
C ASP A 96 -23.13 -9.35 -11.96
N GLN A 97 -22.65 -10.34 -12.73
CA GLN A 97 -22.94 -10.46 -14.18
C GLN A 97 -23.93 -11.59 -14.53
N ASN A 98 -24.55 -12.22 -13.53
CA ASN A 98 -25.62 -13.21 -13.73
C ASN A 98 -26.88 -12.79 -12.95
N GLU A 99 -27.48 -11.67 -13.33
CA GLU A 99 -28.90 -11.38 -13.08
C GLU A 99 -29.53 -10.66 -14.27
#